data_AF-A0A920NA06-F1
#
_entry.id   AF-A0A920NA06-F1
#
_cell.length_a   1.000
_cell.length_b   1.000
_cell.length_c   1.000
_cell.angle_alpha   90.00
_cell.angle_beta   90.00
_cell.angle_gamma   90.00
#
_symmetry.space_group_name_H-M   'P 1'
#
loop_
_entity.id
_entity.type
_entity.pdbx_description
1 polymer ?
#
loop_
_entity_poly.entity_id
_entity_poly.type
_entity_poly.pdbx_seq_one_letter_code
_entity_poly.pdbx_strand_id
1 'polypeptide(L)'
;MKIKRARVTNYKSFDDSSWVALEDVTALVGKNESGKTAFLQALRKINSISGESDGFNIRDFPRKGYIKYKKIHENSPFPRSSNGI
;
A
#
# COMPACT_ATOMS: atom_id res chain seq x y z
N MET A 1 -6.11 -19.95 -5.63
CA MET A 1 -6.32 -18.63 -6.31
C MET A 1 -4.94 -18.09 -6.70
N LYS A 2 -4.71 -17.64 -7.95
CA LYS A 2 -3.42 -17.06 -8.40
C LYS A 2 -3.59 -15.58 -8.73
N ILE A 3 -2.63 -14.74 -8.33
CA ILE A 3 -2.63 -13.30 -8.66
C ILE A 3 -2.01 -13.14 -10.05
N LYS A 4 -2.78 -12.63 -11.02
CA LYS A 4 -2.31 -12.42 -12.41
C LYS A 4 -1.72 -11.03 -12.67
N ARG A 5 -2.16 -10.04 -11.91
CA ARG A 5 -1.70 -8.66 -12.03
C ARG A 5 -1.91 -7.90 -10.73
N ALA A 6 -1.09 -6.89 -10.50
CA ALA A 6 -1.22 -5.98 -9.37
C ALA A 6 -0.98 -4.54 -9.79
N ARG A 7 -1.61 -3.60 -9.07
CA ARG A 7 -1.37 -2.17 -9.20
C ARG A 7 -1.33 -1.57 -7.82
N VAL A 8 -0.30 -0.78 -7.55
CA VAL A 8 -0.07 -0.09 -6.28
C VAL A 8 -0.22 1.40 -6.53
N THR A 9 -1.16 2.03 -5.86
CA THR A 9 -1.42 3.47 -5.96
C THR A 9 -1.40 4.11 -4.59
N ASN A 10 -0.87 5.33 -4.50
CA ASN A 10 -0.83 6.11 -3.26
C ASN A 10 -0.23 5.32 -2.07
N TYR A 11 0.87 4.61 -2.30
CA TYR A 11 1.56 3.82 -1.27
C TYR A 11 3.06 4.11 -1.25
N LYS A 12 3.55 4.68 -0.16
CA LYS A 12 4.95 5.04 0.09
C LYS A 12 5.56 5.85 -1.07
N SER A 13 6.42 5.24 -1.87
CA SER A 13 7.08 5.88 -3.02
C SER A 13 6.27 5.80 -4.30
N PHE A 14 5.13 5.09 -4.31
CA PHE A 14 4.28 4.91 -5.48
C PHE A 14 3.12 5.91 -5.46
N ASP A 15 3.11 6.82 -6.43
CA ASP A 15 1.89 7.52 -6.82
C ASP A 15 0.97 6.55 -7.59
N ASP A 16 1.53 5.89 -8.60
CA ASP A 16 0.90 4.80 -9.37
C ASP A 16 1.96 3.90 -10.01
N SER A 17 1.92 2.60 -9.72
CA SER A 17 2.82 1.62 -10.34
C SER A 17 2.41 1.21 -11.75
N SER A 18 1.23 1.64 -12.21
CA SER A 18 0.50 1.00 -13.32
C SER A 18 0.26 -0.50 -13.06
N TRP A 19 -0.41 -1.17 -13.99
CA TRP A 19 -0.60 -2.62 -13.89
C TRP A 19 0.71 -3.36 -14.15
N VAL A 20 1.11 -4.19 -13.19
CA VAL A 20 2.24 -5.11 -13.28
C VAL A 20 1.67 -6.52 -13.45
N ALA A 21 2.00 -7.19 -14.55
CA ALA A 21 1.68 -8.59 -14.75
C ALA A 21 2.56 -9.46 -13.83
N LEU A 22 1.95 -10.49 -13.24
CA LEU A 22 2.63 -11.42 -12.35
C LEU A 22 2.51 -12.83 -12.92
N GLU A 23 3.65 -13.50 -13.02
CA GLU A 23 3.80 -14.91 -13.37
C GLU A 23 4.16 -15.73 -12.13
N ASP A 24 4.19 -17.06 -12.26
CA ASP A 24 4.54 -17.98 -11.18
C ASP A 24 5.91 -17.65 -10.54
N VAL A 25 6.85 -17.16 -11.35
CA VAL A 25 8.11 -16.58 -10.88
C VAL A 25 8.26 -15.20 -11.50
N THR A 26 8.25 -14.17 -10.66
CA THR A 26 8.43 -12.77 -11.09
C THR A 26 9.58 -12.15 -10.31
N ALA A 27 10.58 -11.60 -11.03
CA ALA A 27 11.72 -10.92 -10.42
C ALA A 27 11.52 -9.39 -10.43
N LEU A 28 11.77 -8.74 -9.29
CA LEU A 28 11.76 -7.28 -9.18
C LEU A 28 13.20 -6.75 -9.24
N VAL A 29 13.53 -6.03 -10.31
CA VAL A 29 14.87 -5.45 -10.53
C VAL A 29 14.83 -3.93 -10.55
N GLY A 30 15.94 -3.29 -10.18
CA GLY A 30 16.09 -1.84 -10.16
C GLY A 30 17.10 -1.38 -9.13
N LYS A 31 17.42 -0.07 -9.13
CA LYS A 31 18.34 0.54 -8.15
C LYS A 31 17.82 0.42 -6.70
N ASN A 32 18.69 0.60 -5.73
CA ASN A 32 18.24 0.80 -4.35
C ASN A 32 17.26 1.97 -4.29
N GLU A 33 16.35 1.93 -3.31
CA GLU A 33 15.28 2.93 -3.14
C GLU A 33 14.26 3.04 -4.28
N SER A 34 14.31 2.18 -5.30
CA SER A 34 13.35 2.19 -6.43
C SER A 34 11.92 1.72 -6.09
N GLY A 35 11.64 1.41 -4.82
CA GLY A 35 10.31 1.00 -4.35
C GLY A 35 10.02 -0.50 -4.37
N LYS A 36 10.98 -1.39 -4.70
CA LYS A 36 10.76 -2.85 -4.73
C LYS A 36 10.19 -3.41 -3.42
N THR A 37 10.80 -3.06 -2.29
CA THR A 37 10.32 -3.47 -0.96
C THR A 37 8.94 -2.91 -0.65
N ALA A 38 8.66 -1.67 -1.07
CA ALA A 38 7.34 -1.05 -0.89
C ALA A 38 6.27 -1.76 -1.73
N PHE A 39 6.58 -2.20 -2.96
CA PHE A 39 5.65 -2.93 -3.80
C PHE A 39 5.26 -4.28 -3.16
N LEU A 40 6.24 -5.03 -2.65
CA LEU A 40 5.98 -6.30 -1.94
C LEU A 40 5.18 -6.09 -0.65
N GLN A 41 5.45 -5.02 0.10
CA GLN A 41 4.68 -4.68 1.30
C GLN A 41 3.23 -4.33 0.97
N ALA A 42 2.97 -3.61 -0.13
CA ALA A 42 1.61 -3.33 -0.60
C ALA A 42 0.87 -4.62 -0.98
N LEU A 43 1.53 -5.53 -1.71
CA LEU A 43 0.95 -6.82 -2.07
C LEU A 43 0.58 -7.67 -0.84
N ARG A 44 1.46 -7.69 0.17
CA ARG A 44 1.21 -8.39 1.42
C ARG A 44 -0.03 -7.85 2.13
N LYS A 45 -0.24 -6.53 2.15
CA LYS A 45 -1.41 -5.90 2.79
C LYS A 45 -2.75 -6.23 2.09
N ILE A 46 -2.75 -6.49 0.78
CA ILE A 46 -3.95 -6.88 0.03
C ILE A 46 -4.46 -8.27 0.45
N ASN A 47 -3.53 -9.19 0.75
CA ASN A 47 -3.84 -10.52 1.26
C ASN A 47 -3.44 -10.64 2.73
N SER A 48 -4.00 -9.79 3.60
CA SER A 48 -3.85 -9.95 5.05
C SER A 48 -4.47 -11.28 5.49
N ILE A 49 -3.64 -12.32 5.49
CA ILE A 49 -3.91 -13.64 6.08
C ILE A 49 -3.67 -13.56 7.62
N SER A 50 -3.11 -12.46 8.11
CA SER A 50 -2.56 -12.31 9.46
C SER A 50 -3.16 -11.13 10.23
N GLY A 51 -4.46 -11.19 10.54
CA GLY A 51 -5.10 -10.41 11.62
C GLY A 51 -4.98 -8.87 11.57
N GLU A 52 -5.48 -8.22 12.62
CA GLU A 52 -5.64 -6.75 12.74
C GLU A 52 -4.33 -5.92 12.61
N SER A 53 -3.15 -6.55 12.60
CA SER A 53 -1.85 -5.87 12.60
C SER A 53 -1.36 -5.39 11.23
N ASP A 54 -1.98 -5.81 10.13
CA ASP A 54 -1.62 -5.40 8.77
C ASP A 54 -2.45 -4.21 8.23
N GLY A 55 -3.22 -3.55 9.10
CA GLY A 55 -4.03 -2.37 8.78
C GLY A 55 -3.24 -1.25 8.08
N PHE A 56 -3.92 -0.52 7.19
CA PHE A 56 -3.33 0.63 6.48
C PHE A 56 -3.08 1.78 7.45
N ASN A 57 -1.83 2.27 7.52
CA ASN A 57 -1.46 3.35 8.44
C ASN A 57 -1.23 4.66 7.66
N ILE A 58 -1.37 5.81 8.32
CA ILE A 58 -1.04 7.12 7.72
C ILE A 58 0.38 7.19 7.15
N ARG A 59 1.34 6.45 7.73
CA ARG A 59 2.72 6.34 7.24
C ARG A 59 2.87 5.58 5.93
N ASP A 60 1.84 4.85 5.51
CA ASP A 60 1.81 4.15 4.23
C ASP A 60 1.47 5.09 3.07
N PHE A 61 0.95 6.31 3.31
CA PHE A 61 0.75 7.29 2.25
C PHE A 61 2.06 7.93 1.77
N PRO A 62 2.17 8.31 0.48
CA PRO A 62 3.28 9.11 -0.02
C PRO A 62 3.43 10.41 0.75
N ARG A 63 4.67 10.77 1.08
CA ARG A 63 4.96 11.98 1.87
C ARG A 63 4.45 13.27 1.22
N LYS A 64 4.36 13.33 -0.11
CA LYS A 64 3.74 14.45 -0.83
C LYS A 64 2.22 14.48 -0.65
N GLY A 65 1.57 13.32 -0.64
CA GLY A 65 0.13 13.17 -0.36
C GLY A 65 -0.24 13.43 1.09
N TYR A 66 0.69 13.22 2.03
CA TYR A 66 0.49 13.48 3.47
C TYR A 66 0.05 14.92 3.77
N ILE A 67 0.60 15.94 3.09
CA ILE A 67 0.19 17.33 3.30
C ILE A 67 -1.25 17.56 2.82
N LYS A 68 -1.64 16.97 1.70
CA LYS A 68 -3.00 17.04 1.16
C LYS A 68 -3.99 16.29 2.06
N TYR A 69 -3.61 15.12 2.56
CA TYR A 69 -4.39 14.35 3.55
C TYR A 69 -4.59 15.12 4.85
N LYS A 70 -3.52 15.69 5.43
CA LYS A 70 -3.56 16.47 6.68
C LYS A 70 -4.49 17.68 6.55
N LYS A 71 -4.48 18.37 5.40
CA LYS A 71 -5.42 19.48 5.10
C LYS A 71 -6.88 19.05 5.01
N ILE A 72 -7.16 17.82 4.56
CA ILE A 72 -8.53 17.31 4.40
C ILE A 72 -9.06 16.69 5.70
N HIS A 73 -8.19 16.15 6.56
CA HIS A 73 -8.57 15.37 7.76
C HIS A 73 -8.32 16.10 9.09
N GLU A 74 -8.18 17.42 9.08
CA GLU A 74 -8.05 18.22 10.32
C GLU A 74 -9.31 18.13 11.20
N ASN A 75 -10.47 17.80 10.61
CA ASN A 75 -11.77 17.72 11.30
C ASN A 75 -12.45 16.33 11.28
N SER A 76 -11.83 15.30 10.68
CA SER A 76 -12.41 13.95 10.68
C SER A 76 -11.31 12.89 10.48
N PRO A 77 -10.64 12.43 11.56
CA PRO A 77 -9.73 11.30 11.44
C PRO A 77 -10.51 10.08 10.94
N PHE A 78 -9.86 9.23 10.13
CA PHE A 78 -10.40 7.93 9.73
C PHE A 78 -11.04 7.25 10.96
N PRO A 79 -12.25 6.66 10.86
CA PRO A 79 -12.74 5.85 11.96
C PRO A 79 -11.67 4.80 12.20
N ARG A 80 -11.03 4.85 13.38
CA ARG A 80 -10.33 3.68 13.89
C ARG A 80 -11.35 2.58 13.78
N SER A 81 -11.02 1.51 13.06
CA SER A 81 -11.81 0.28 13.02
C SER A 81 -12.40 0.07 14.40
N SER A 82 -13.69 0.36 14.54
CA SER A 82 -14.40 0.22 15.79
C SER A 82 -14.63 -1.26 15.94
N ASN A 83 -13.97 -1.85 16.93
CA ASN A 83 -14.21 -3.22 17.38
C ASN A 83 -15.70 -3.46 17.68
N GLY A 84 -16.14 -4.69 17.37
CA GLY A 84 -17.44 -5.25 17.74
C GLY A 84 -18.54 -4.83 16.78
N ILE A 85 -19.22 -5.71 16.03
CA ILE A 85 -19.72 -7.07 16.32
C ILE A 85 -19.82 -7.81 14.97
#